data_AF-A0A971EKX1-F1
#
_entry.id   AF-A0A971EKX1-F1
#
_cell.length_a   1.000
_cell.length_b   1.000
_cell.length_c   1.000
_cell.angle_alpha   90.00
_cell.angle_beta   90.00
_cell.angle_gamma   90.00
#
_symmetry.space_group_name_H-M   'P 1'
#
loop_
_entity.id
_entity.type
_entity.pdbx_description
1 polymer ?
#
loop_
_entity_poly.entity_id
_entity_poly.type
_entity_poly.pdbx_seq_one_letter_code
_entity_poly.pdbx_strand_id
1 'polypeptide(L)'
;RFYFNNYEGVSFELDINQSSIGYQLGRLFATLERIQEEANPGINSTITERFYGAACSTPVTVFANLLRLKNHHIAKLPSKGRVIFFNQLIGEIMEKVDDFPSYLDLHEQGRFAIGYYHQRQAFYSPNTTVKQ
;
A
#
# COMPACT_ATOMS: atom_id res chain seq x y z
N ARG A 1 10.85 31.21 0.85
CA ARG A 1 9.37 31.16 0.96
C ARG A 1 8.88 30.51 -0.33
N PHE A 2 8.70 29.20 -0.32
CA PHE A 2 8.28 28.46 -1.51
C PHE A 2 6.76 28.55 -1.64
N TYR A 3 6.30 28.97 -2.81
CA TYR A 3 4.90 29.07 -3.15
C TYR A 3 4.37 27.66 -3.45
N PHE A 4 3.51 27.14 -2.58
CA PHE A 4 2.61 26.06 -2.98
C PHE A 4 1.54 26.69 -3.86
N ASN A 5 1.66 26.50 -5.18
CA ASN A 5 0.59 26.80 -6.11
C ASN A 5 -0.61 25.90 -5.78
N ASN A 6 -1.75 26.52 -5.51
CA ASN A 6 -3.05 25.87 -5.52
C ASN A 6 -3.34 25.39 -6.94
N TYR A 7 -3.07 24.10 -7.21
CA TYR A 7 -3.62 23.42 -8.38
C TYR A 7 -5.04 22.98 -8.03
N GLU A 8 -6.02 23.76 -8.46
CA GLU A 8 -7.39 23.30 -8.59
C GLU A 8 -7.42 22.09 -9.57
N GLY A 9 -7.86 20.92 -9.09
CA GLY A 9 -8.33 19.85 -9.98
C GLY A 9 -7.41 18.65 -10.25
N VAL A 10 -6.22 18.52 -9.64
CA VAL A 10 -5.49 17.24 -9.67
C VAL A 10 -5.80 16.47 -8.39
N SER A 11 -6.89 15.69 -8.42
CA SER A 11 -7.06 14.59 -7.49
C SER A 11 -5.87 13.65 -7.70
N PHE A 12 -4.93 13.61 -6.76
CA PHE A 12 -3.90 12.56 -6.70
C PHE A 12 -4.58 11.26 -6.27
N GLU A 13 -5.47 10.79 -7.14
CA GLU A 13 -6.41 9.73 -6.84
C GLU A 13 -5.72 8.38 -6.95
N LEU A 14 -6.11 7.47 -6.07
CA LEU A 14 -5.73 6.08 -6.16
C LEU A 14 -6.21 5.49 -7.50
N ASP A 15 -5.29 5.32 -8.45
CA ASP A 15 -5.58 4.59 -9.68
C ASP A 15 -5.45 3.07 -9.44
N ILE A 16 -6.56 2.40 -9.14
CA ILE A 16 -6.58 0.95 -8.91
C ILE A 16 -6.25 0.14 -10.16
N ASN A 17 -6.39 0.72 -11.35
CA ASN A 17 -6.22 0.05 -12.65
C ASN A 17 -4.81 0.26 -13.24
N GLN A 18 -3.92 0.93 -12.51
CA GLN A 18 -2.55 1.16 -12.93
C GLN A 18 -1.79 -0.17 -13.14
N SER A 19 -1.29 -0.43 -14.34
CA SER A 19 -0.67 -1.72 -14.69
C SER A 19 0.78 -1.89 -14.23
N SER A 20 1.42 -0.83 -13.72
CA SER A 20 2.80 -0.91 -13.21
C SER A 20 2.91 -1.83 -12.00
N ILE A 21 3.84 -2.78 -12.08
CA ILE A 21 4.14 -3.68 -10.97
C ILE A 21 4.65 -2.90 -9.75
N GLY A 22 5.54 -1.93 -9.94
CA GLY A 22 6.03 -1.06 -8.88
C GLY A 22 4.89 -0.36 -8.17
N TYR A 23 3.96 0.23 -8.91
CA TYR A 23 2.79 0.89 -8.34
C TYR A 23 1.92 -0.06 -7.51
N GLN A 24 1.60 -1.24 -8.04
CA GLN A 24 0.79 -2.24 -7.33
C GLN A 24 1.51 -2.77 -6.06
N LEU A 25 2.83 -2.97 -6.12
CA LEU A 25 3.62 -3.34 -4.94
C LEU A 25 3.67 -2.22 -3.89
N GLY A 26 3.70 -0.95 -4.32
CA GLY A 26 3.54 0.19 -3.43
C GLY A 26 2.20 0.18 -2.70
N ARG A 27 1.11 -0.05 -3.43
CA ARG A 27 -0.24 -0.20 -2.85
C ARG A 27 -0.32 -1.37 -1.87
N LEU A 28 0.27 -2.52 -2.23
CA LEU A 28 0.33 -3.69 -1.38
C LEU A 28 1.08 -3.37 -0.07
N PHE A 29 2.23 -2.71 -0.16
CA PHE A 29 3.03 -2.33 0.99
C PHE A 29 2.26 -1.39 1.94
N ALA A 30 1.62 -0.34 1.40
CA ALA A 30 0.77 0.56 2.19
C ALA A 30 -0.39 -0.20 2.89
N THR A 31 -0.99 -1.15 2.19
CA THR A 31 -2.07 -1.98 2.74
C THR A 31 -1.58 -2.86 3.89
N LEU A 32 -0.41 -3.47 3.75
CA LEU A 32 0.21 -4.30 4.78
C LEU A 32 0.61 -3.48 6.02
N GLU A 33 1.14 -2.27 5.81
CA GLU A 33 1.42 -1.33 6.89
C GLU A 33 0.14 -0.97 7.64
N ARG A 34 -0.92 -0.60 6.92
CA ARG A 34 -2.21 -0.24 7.52
C ARG A 34 -2.80 -1.37 8.36
N ILE A 35 -2.69 -2.62 7.89
CA ILE A 35 -3.11 -3.80 8.64
C ILE A 35 -2.31 -3.93 9.94
N GLN A 36 -0.99 -3.72 9.90
CA GLN A 36 -0.15 -3.76 11.09
C GLN A 36 -0.51 -2.67 12.11
N GLU A 37 -0.73 -1.44 11.64
CA GLU A 37 -1.11 -0.30 12.49
C GLU A 37 -2.44 -0.56 13.22
N GLU A 38 -3.45 -1.07 12.52
CA GLU A 38 -4.75 -1.37 13.13
C GLU A 38 -4.72 -2.57 14.06
N ALA A 39 -3.87 -3.56 13.76
CA ALA A 39 -3.69 -4.73 14.59
C ALA A 39 -2.90 -4.45 15.87
N ASN A 40 -2.06 -3.41 15.89
CA ASN A 40 -1.20 -3.07 17.03
C ASN A 40 -1.24 -1.55 17.31
N PRO A 41 -2.31 -1.04 17.94
CA PRO A 41 -2.39 0.37 18.32
C PRO A 41 -1.19 0.79 19.20
N GLY A 42 -0.55 1.91 18.85
CA GLY A 42 0.61 2.43 19.60
C GLY A 42 1.95 1.76 19.27
N ILE A 43 2.07 1.07 18.13
CA ILE A 43 3.35 0.52 17.67
C ILE A 43 4.38 1.65 17.40
N ASN A 44 5.63 1.45 17.81
CA ASN A 44 6.70 2.46 17.68
C ASN A 44 7.45 2.41 16.35
N SER A 45 7.31 1.32 15.58
CA SER A 45 7.91 1.15 14.26
C SER A 45 7.06 0.17 13.46
N THR A 46 6.75 0.55 12.23
CA THR A 46 6.04 -0.23 11.24
C THR A 46 6.99 -1.01 10.34
N ILE A 47 6.42 -1.76 9.39
CA ILE A 47 7.18 -2.38 8.31
C ILE A 47 7.90 -1.35 7.42
N THR A 48 7.45 -0.09 7.41
CA THR A 48 8.03 0.97 6.58
C THR A 48 9.46 1.28 7.00
N GLU A 49 9.74 1.52 8.29
CA GLU A 49 11.11 1.85 8.69
C GLU A 49 12.09 0.68 8.47
N ARG A 50 11.59 -0.56 8.45
CA ARG A 50 12.42 -1.76 8.35
C ARG A 50 12.61 -2.26 6.93
N PHE A 51 11.57 -2.17 6.11
CA PHE A 51 11.49 -2.90 4.84
C PHE A 51 11.27 -2.01 3.63
N TYR A 52 10.99 -0.71 3.76
CA TYR A 52 10.64 0.12 2.59
C TYR A 52 11.71 0.09 1.50
N GLY A 53 12.99 0.27 1.87
CA GLY A 53 14.10 0.24 0.92
C GLY A 53 14.24 -1.11 0.20
N ALA A 54 14.07 -2.22 0.91
CA ALA A 54 14.11 -3.56 0.31
C ALA A 54 12.84 -3.85 -0.51
N ALA A 55 11.68 -3.40 -0.07
CA ALA A 55 10.41 -3.58 -0.77
C ALA A 55 10.37 -2.82 -2.09
N CYS A 56 10.95 -1.62 -2.17
CA CYS A 56 11.02 -0.89 -3.44
C CYS A 56 12.17 -1.37 -4.33
N SER A 57 13.30 -1.86 -3.78
CA SER A 57 14.45 -2.26 -4.62
C SER A 57 14.49 -3.75 -4.98
N THR A 58 14.14 -4.64 -4.04
CA THR A 58 14.26 -6.11 -4.14
C THR A 58 13.02 -6.84 -3.58
N PRO A 59 11.83 -6.66 -4.21
CA PRO A 59 10.54 -7.10 -3.65
C PRO A 59 10.49 -8.56 -3.18
N VAL A 60 11.07 -9.49 -3.95
CA VAL A 60 11.04 -10.93 -3.66
C VAL A 60 11.59 -11.28 -2.27
N THR A 61 12.52 -10.46 -1.75
CA THR A 61 13.20 -10.72 -0.47
C THR A 61 12.32 -10.43 0.74
N VAL A 62 11.27 -9.62 0.58
CA VAL A 62 10.46 -9.12 1.70
C VAL A 62 8.98 -9.48 1.61
N PHE A 63 8.37 -9.44 0.43
CA PHE A 63 6.91 -9.54 0.33
C PHE A 63 6.35 -10.89 0.79
N ALA A 64 7.06 -12.00 0.52
CA ALA A 64 6.68 -13.32 1.03
C ALA A 64 6.61 -13.33 2.58
N ASN A 65 7.58 -12.70 3.24
CA ASN A 65 7.59 -12.60 4.70
C ASN A 65 6.49 -11.67 5.22
N LEU A 66 6.29 -10.51 4.57
CA LEU A 66 5.25 -9.55 4.96
C LEU A 66 3.84 -10.15 4.82
N LEU A 67 3.57 -10.90 3.73
CA LEU A 67 2.30 -11.60 3.53
C LEU A 67 2.04 -12.66 4.59
N ARG A 68 3.09 -13.34 5.09
CA ARG A 68 2.96 -14.26 6.22
C ARG A 68 2.62 -13.51 7.52
N LEU A 69 3.34 -12.42 7.81
CA LEU A 69 3.10 -11.58 9.00
C LEU A 69 1.68 -10.99 9.01
N LYS A 70 1.18 -10.61 7.84
CA LYS A 70 -0.19 -10.13 7.66
C LYS A 70 -1.23 -11.04 8.32
N ASN A 71 -1.11 -12.35 8.18
CA ASN A 71 -2.12 -13.28 8.71
C ASN A 71 -2.25 -13.18 10.24
N HIS A 72 -1.13 -12.96 10.94
CA HIS A 72 -1.15 -12.70 12.39
C HIS A 72 -1.75 -11.35 12.75
N HIS A 73 -1.57 -10.32 11.91
CA HIS A 73 -2.16 -9.00 12.13
C HIS A 73 -3.66 -8.97 11.82
N ILE A 74 -4.09 -9.57 10.71
CA ILE A 74 -5.51 -9.68 10.34
C ILE A 74 -6.33 -10.35 11.44
N ALA A 75 -5.81 -11.41 12.06
CA ALA A 75 -6.49 -12.10 13.16
C ALA A 75 -6.74 -11.23 14.39
N LYS A 76 -6.01 -10.12 14.55
CA LYS A 76 -6.15 -9.16 15.66
C LYS A 76 -7.03 -7.97 15.33
N LEU A 77 -7.55 -7.86 14.11
CA LEU A 77 -8.38 -6.72 13.71
C LEU A 77 -9.70 -6.72 14.50
N PRO A 78 -10.22 -5.53 14.85
CA PRO A 78 -11.32 -5.39 15.80
C PRO A 78 -12.68 -5.83 15.24
N SER A 79 -12.83 -5.96 13.92
CA SER A 79 -14.10 -6.34 13.31
C SER A 79 -13.95 -7.25 12.09
N LYS A 80 -14.93 -8.15 11.92
CA LYS A 80 -15.03 -9.01 10.74
C LYS A 80 -15.11 -8.20 9.44
N GLY A 81 -15.75 -7.03 9.47
CA GLY A 81 -15.81 -6.12 8.32
C GLY A 81 -14.43 -5.63 7.86
N ARG A 82 -13.55 -5.25 8.80
CA ARG A 82 -12.16 -4.86 8.47
C ARG A 82 -11.36 -6.04 7.91
N VAL A 83 -11.52 -7.23 8.49
CA VAL A 83 -10.87 -8.46 7.97
C VAL A 83 -11.27 -8.73 6.52
N ILE A 84 -12.57 -8.67 6.21
CA ILE A 84 -13.08 -8.88 4.85
C ILE A 84 -12.54 -7.81 3.90
N PHE A 85 -12.63 -6.53 4.29
CA PHE A 85 -12.14 -5.40 3.49
C PHE A 85 -10.67 -5.56 3.09
N PHE A 86 -9.78 -5.86 4.05
CA PHE A 86 -8.37 -5.99 3.75
C PHE A 86 -8.03 -7.23 2.91
N ASN A 87 -8.72 -8.35 3.12
CA ASN A 87 -8.52 -9.52 2.28
C ASN A 87 -8.98 -9.25 0.83
N GLN A 88 -10.10 -8.54 0.64
CA GLN A 88 -10.56 -8.13 -0.69
C GLN A 88 -9.59 -7.15 -1.36
N LEU A 89 -9.13 -6.12 -0.64
CA LEU A 89 -8.16 -5.15 -1.18
C LEU A 89 -6.85 -5.82 -1.58
N ILE A 90 -6.36 -6.77 -0.77
CA ILE A 90 -5.15 -7.52 -1.14
C ILE A 90 -5.42 -8.41 -2.35
N GLY A 91 -6.57 -9.09 -2.43
CA GLY A 91 -6.96 -9.85 -3.61
C GLY A 91 -6.94 -8.98 -4.87
N GLU A 92 -7.60 -7.82 -4.84
CA GLU A 92 -7.68 -6.88 -5.96
C GLU A 92 -6.32 -6.35 -6.43
N ILE A 93 -5.40 -6.10 -5.51
CA ILE A 93 -4.02 -5.70 -5.84
C ILE A 93 -3.25 -6.89 -6.43
N MET A 94 -3.33 -8.06 -5.79
CA MET A 94 -2.60 -9.26 -6.19
C MET A 94 -3.08 -9.84 -7.52
N GLU A 95 -4.32 -9.59 -7.94
CA GLU A 95 -4.81 -9.92 -9.29
C GLU A 95 -4.02 -9.22 -10.41
N LYS A 96 -3.28 -8.15 -10.08
CA LYS A 96 -2.44 -7.38 -11.01
C LYS A 96 -0.95 -7.65 -10.82
N VAL A 97 -0.60 -8.63 -9.99
CA VAL A 97 0.78 -9.01 -9.64
C VAL A 97 0.99 -10.48 -10.00
N ASP A 98 1.64 -10.72 -11.13
CA ASP A 98 1.92 -12.09 -11.59
C ASP A 98 3.01 -12.79 -10.76
N ASP A 99 4.06 -12.05 -10.38
CA ASP A 99 5.17 -12.55 -9.54
C ASP A 99 5.84 -11.37 -8.78
N PHE A 100 6.60 -11.69 -7.73
CA PHE A 100 7.45 -10.72 -7.05
C PHE A 100 8.83 -10.64 -7.73
N PRO A 101 9.16 -9.53 -8.41
CA PRO A 101 10.41 -9.44 -9.14
C PRO A 101 11.60 -9.41 -8.18
N SER A 102 12.74 -9.92 -8.64
CA SER A 102 14.00 -9.88 -7.88
C SER A 102 14.53 -8.47 -7.69
N TYR A 103 14.26 -7.58 -8.65
CA TYR A 103 14.62 -6.16 -8.61
C TYR A 103 13.55 -5.31 -9.32
N LEU A 104 13.33 -4.07 -8.84
CA LEU A 104 12.64 -3.03 -9.61
C LEU A 104 13.67 -2.05 -10.16
N ASP A 105 13.48 -1.59 -11.41
CA ASP A 105 14.27 -0.49 -11.95
C ASP A 105 13.90 0.85 -11.27
N LEU A 106 14.65 1.92 -11.56
CA LEU A 106 14.42 3.23 -10.93
C LEU A 106 13.04 3.82 -11.24
N HIS A 107 12.47 3.52 -12.40
CA HIS A 107 11.15 4.01 -12.79
C HIS A 107 10.05 3.28 -12.01
N GLU A 108 10.14 1.96 -11.89
CA GLU A 108 9.23 1.16 -11.08
C GLU A 108 9.40 1.42 -9.58
N GLN A 109 10.61 1.73 -9.10
CA GLN A 109 10.84 2.25 -7.75
C GLN A 109 10.12 3.57 -7.50
N GLY A 110 10.15 4.48 -8.48
CA GLY A 110 9.38 5.72 -8.43
C GLY A 110 7.88 5.44 -8.37
N ARG A 111 7.39 4.52 -9.19
CA ARG A 111 5.97 4.10 -9.19
C ARG A 111 5.55 3.43 -7.90
N PHE A 112 6.44 2.65 -7.27
CA PHE A 112 6.23 2.10 -5.94
C PHE A 112 5.96 3.20 -4.92
N ALA A 113 6.80 4.24 -4.90
CA ALA A 113 6.58 5.36 -3.98
C ALA A 113 5.24 6.03 -4.22
N ILE A 114 4.88 6.29 -5.49
CA ILE A 114 3.59 6.91 -5.85
C ILE A 114 2.42 6.02 -5.40
N GLY A 115 2.43 4.73 -5.74
CA GLY A 115 1.37 3.79 -5.38
C GLY A 115 1.20 3.63 -3.86
N TYR A 116 2.33 3.62 -3.13
CA TYR A 116 2.34 3.61 -1.67
C TYR A 116 1.62 4.84 -1.09
N TYR A 117 2.00 6.05 -1.51
CA TYR A 117 1.40 7.27 -0.98
C TYR A 117 -0.05 7.46 -1.43
N HIS A 118 -0.41 7.09 -2.66
CA HIS A 118 -1.79 7.11 -3.13
C HIS A 118 -2.68 6.18 -2.30
N GLN A 119 -2.25 4.94 -2.06
CA GLN A 119 -3.01 3.99 -1.26
C GLN A 119 -3.09 4.40 0.21
N ARG A 120 -1.99 4.93 0.76
CA ARG A 120 -1.96 5.44 2.14
C ARG A 120 -2.92 6.62 2.31
N GLN A 121 -2.90 7.60 1.40
CA GLN A 121 -3.81 8.75 1.42
C GLN A 121 -5.28 8.32 1.30
N ALA A 122 -5.57 7.29 0.50
CA ALA A 122 -6.92 6.75 0.36
C ALA A 122 -7.47 6.18 1.68
N PHE A 123 -6.63 5.70 2.60
CA PHE A 123 -7.08 5.24 3.92
C PHE A 123 -7.45 6.37 4.89
N TYR A 124 -6.93 7.60 4.68
CA TYR A 124 -7.19 8.75 5.56
C TYR A 124 -8.17 9.76 4.98
N SER A 125 -8.45 9.67 3.68
CA SER A 125 -9.40 10.56 3.04
C SER A 125 -10.81 10.17 3.51
N PRO A 126 -11.60 11.08 4.11
CA PRO A 126 -13.00 10.80 4.41
C PRO A 126 -13.69 10.50 3.09
N ASN A 127 -14.43 9.39 3.00
CA ASN A 127 -15.12 8.92 1.79
C ASN A 127 -15.71 10.09 0.98
N THR A 128 -14.99 10.60 -0.01
CA THR A 128 -15.62 11.34 -1.08
C THR A 128 -16.40 10.29 -1.83
N THR A 129 -17.71 10.37 -1.69
CA THR A 129 -18.68 9.50 -2.34
C THR A 129 -18.25 9.36 -3.79
N VAL A 130 -17.93 8.14 -4.23
CA VAL A 130 -17.75 7.83 -5.64
C VAL A 130 -19.06 8.22 -6.30
N LYS A 131 -19.06 9.34 -7.04
CA LYS A 131 -20.21 9.70 -7.87
C LYS A 131 -20.31 8.63 -8.95
N GLN A 132 -21.46 7.94 -8.96
CA GLN A 132 -21.87 7.05 -10.03
C GLN A 132 -21.93 7.78 -11.37
#